data_AF-A0A436QTC6-F1
#
_entry.id   AF-A0A436QTC6-F1
#
_cell.length_a   1.000
_cell.length_b   1.000
_cell.length_c   1.000
_cell.angle_alpha   90.00
_cell.angle_beta   90.00
_cell.angle_gamma   90.00
#
_symmetry.space_group_name_H-M   'P 1'
#
loop_
_entity.id
_entity.type
_entity.pdbx_description
1 polymer ?
#
loop_
_entity_poly.entity_id
_entity_poly.type
_entity_poly.pdbx_seq_one_letter_code
_entity_poly.pdbx_strand_id
1 'polypeptide(L)'
;WKEAWTLTFVIAALTALSSKAGVWFAVALGELGNSIAFLHDAANTHPLQTILTNAGILVLLVILKDAGFTGVRNLVSTTLHRKWRGWLDNQFNQALLDGNHTHFHAQHGSAASGIVAPDNIDQRIQESIKDMTGGAIGLAMGVLGVATSLYFIGENLIGSSVEVKGLEFLGGYGTAVLAFLAVAIYVPLNTWIAVKLGRLLERLNVRMQQAEGSYRSELITFLRRSFHVAASHGEDVQKSMHDRLYVDIDKTWGRLNIVNTS
;
A
#
# COMPACT_ATOMS: atom_id res chain seq x y z
N TRP A 1 -8.76 -17.89 -20.04
CA TRP A 1 -7.34 -17.55 -20.27
C TRP A 1 -7.14 -16.34 -21.18
N LYS A 2 -7.62 -16.30 -22.44
CA LYS A 2 -7.47 -15.12 -23.33
C LYS A 2 -7.96 -13.82 -22.69
N GLU A 3 -9.15 -13.85 -22.10
CA GLU A 3 -9.74 -12.69 -21.43
C GLU A 3 -8.92 -12.16 -20.25
N ALA A 4 -8.29 -13.04 -19.47
CA ALA A 4 -7.46 -12.64 -18.34
C ALA A 4 -6.20 -11.89 -18.81
N TRP A 5 -5.56 -12.36 -19.87
CA TRP A 5 -4.42 -11.68 -20.49
C TRP A 5 -4.80 -10.33 -21.08
N THR A 6 -5.98 -10.21 -21.68
CA THR A 6 -6.50 -8.92 -22.14
C THR A 6 -6.66 -7.93 -20.99
N LEU A 7 -7.26 -8.35 -19.87
CA LEU A 7 -7.40 -7.49 -18.69
C LEU A 7 -6.03 -7.05 -18.14
N THR A 8 -5.07 -7.97 -18.05
CA THR A 8 -3.71 -7.66 -17.61
C THR A 8 -3.03 -6.64 -18.53
N PHE A 9 -3.16 -6.80 -19.85
CA PHE A 9 -2.60 -5.86 -20.81
C PHE A 9 -3.24 -4.47 -20.70
N VAL A 10 -4.56 -4.41 -20.55
CA VAL A 10 -5.28 -3.14 -20.33
C VAL A 10 -4.82 -2.45 -19.04
N ILE A 11 -4.62 -3.20 -17.95
CA ILE A 11 -4.08 -2.67 -16.69
C ILE A 11 -2.66 -2.10 -16.90
N ALA A 12 -1.80 -2.83 -17.60
CA ALA A 12 -0.44 -2.39 -17.90
C ALA A 12 -0.43 -1.11 -18.75
N ALA A 13 -1.25 -1.06 -19.81
CA ALA A 13 -1.40 0.10 -20.67
C ALA A 13 -1.91 1.33 -19.92
N LEU A 14 -2.97 1.17 -19.10
CA LEU A 14 -3.51 2.27 -18.29
C LEU A 14 -2.53 2.72 -17.19
N THR A 15 -1.71 1.81 -16.67
CA THR A 15 -0.62 2.16 -15.73
C THR A 15 0.43 3.01 -16.41
N ALA A 16 0.86 2.64 -17.62
CA ALA A 16 1.80 3.42 -18.41
C ALA A 16 1.22 4.80 -18.80
N LEU A 17 -0.04 4.85 -19.25
CA LEU A 17 -0.73 6.12 -19.56
C LEU A 17 -0.87 7.02 -18.34
N SER A 18 -1.25 6.46 -17.18
CA SER A 18 -1.30 7.20 -15.93
C SER A 18 0.07 7.75 -15.53
N SER A 19 1.14 6.98 -15.77
CA SER A 19 2.51 7.41 -15.48
C SER A 19 2.94 8.56 -16.39
N LYS A 20 2.69 8.44 -17.70
CA LYS A 20 2.96 9.50 -18.69
C LYS A 20 2.17 10.78 -18.41
N ALA A 21 0.89 10.65 -18.03
CA ALA A 21 0.07 11.79 -17.60
C ALA A 21 0.62 12.47 -16.33
N GLY A 22 1.27 11.72 -15.44
CA GLY A 22 1.99 12.28 -14.30
C GLY A 22 3.17 13.19 -14.72
N VAL A 23 3.89 12.80 -15.78
CA VAL A 23 4.95 13.65 -16.36
C VAL A 23 4.36 14.92 -16.98
N TRP A 24 3.30 14.79 -17.79
CA TRP A 24 2.62 15.96 -18.35
C TRP A 24 2.07 16.91 -17.27
N PHE A 25 1.54 16.35 -16.18
CA PHE A 25 1.10 17.15 -15.04
C PHE A 25 2.27 17.91 -14.41
N ALA A 26 3.43 17.28 -14.21
CA ALA A 26 4.61 17.94 -13.66
C ALA A 26 5.13 19.07 -14.55
N VAL A 27 5.15 18.86 -15.88
CA VAL A 27 5.53 19.91 -16.84
C VAL A 27 4.53 21.06 -16.83
N ALA A 28 3.23 20.78 -16.92
CA ALA A 28 2.18 21.80 -16.87
C ALA A 28 2.19 22.58 -15.54
N LEU A 29 2.60 21.94 -14.44
CA LEU A 29 2.76 22.60 -13.14
C LEU A 29 3.93 23.57 -13.16
N GLY A 30 5.04 23.19 -13.79
CA GLY A 30 6.17 24.08 -14.05
C GLY A 30 5.78 25.27 -14.91
N GLU A 31 5.00 25.05 -15.98
CA GLU A 31 4.49 26.11 -16.86
C GLU A 31 3.55 27.07 -16.13
N LEU A 32 2.65 26.55 -15.28
CA LEU A 32 1.82 27.38 -14.42
C LEU A 32 2.68 28.21 -13.47
N GLY A 33 3.65 27.60 -12.79
CA GLY A 33 4.57 28.31 -11.89
C GLY A 33 5.32 29.43 -12.61
N ASN A 34 5.80 29.16 -13.83
CA ASN A 34 6.46 30.13 -14.69
C ASN A 34 5.51 31.28 -15.05
N SER A 35 4.27 30.98 -15.44
CA SER A 35 3.27 32.02 -15.77
C SER A 35 2.94 32.95 -14.59
N ILE A 36 3.01 32.45 -13.35
CA ILE A 36 2.82 33.25 -12.14
C ILE A 36 4.06 34.10 -11.84
N ALA A 37 5.26 33.54 -12.01
CA ALA A 37 6.51 34.26 -11.77
C ALA A 37 6.69 35.46 -12.71
N PHE A 38 6.34 35.30 -13.99
CA PHE A 38 6.43 36.35 -15.01
C PHE A 38 5.12 37.14 -15.17
N LEU A 39 4.29 37.17 -14.13
CA LEU A 39 3.04 37.94 -14.09
C LEU A 39 3.26 39.45 -14.28
N HIS A 40 4.36 39.98 -13.74
CA HIS A 40 4.68 41.41 -13.77
C HIS A 40 5.68 41.80 -14.88
N ASP A 41 6.02 40.87 -15.78
CA ASP A 41 6.95 41.17 -16.86
C ASP A 41 6.27 42.02 -17.94
N ALA A 42 6.92 43.12 -18.35
CA ALA A 42 6.42 44.05 -19.36
C ALA A 42 6.28 43.42 -20.76
N ALA A 43 6.94 42.29 -21.01
CA ALA A 43 6.79 41.52 -22.24
C ALA A 43 5.50 40.67 -22.28
N ASN A 44 4.80 40.51 -21.15
CA ASN A 44 3.66 39.60 -21.02
C ASN A 44 2.35 40.36 -21.26
N THR A 45 1.84 40.32 -22.50
CA THR A 45 0.70 41.14 -22.94
C THR A 45 -0.67 40.65 -22.46
N HIS A 46 -0.80 39.36 -22.09
CA HIS A 46 -2.07 38.76 -21.62
C HIS A 46 -1.87 37.80 -20.42
N PRO A 47 -1.39 38.28 -19.27
CA PRO A 47 -0.95 37.42 -18.17
C PRO A 47 -2.08 36.59 -17.53
N LEU A 48 -3.27 37.17 -17.37
CA LEU A 48 -4.43 36.46 -16.79
C LEU A 48 -4.90 35.29 -17.68
N GLN A 49 -4.86 35.46 -19.00
CA GLN A 49 -5.27 34.42 -19.94
C GLN A 49 -4.29 33.24 -19.92
N THR A 50 -2.97 33.52 -19.87
CA THR A 50 -1.93 32.48 -19.79
C THR A 50 -2.07 31.67 -18.51
N ILE A 51 -2.27 32.33 -17.36
CA ILE A 51 -2.45 31.64 -16.06
C ILE A 51 -3.71 30.78 -16.08
N LEU A 52 -4.85 31.32 -16.55
CA LEU A 52 -6.11 30.58 -16.61
C LEU A 52 -6.03 29.38 -17.56
N THR A 53 -5.32 29.52 -18.69
CA THR A 53 -5.11 28.44 -19.65
C THR A 53 -4.28 27.32 -19.02
N ASN A 54 -3.14 27.66 -18.41
CA ASN A 54 -2.26 26.67 -17.77
C ASN A 54 -2.93 25.98 -16.58
N ALA A 55 -3.69 26.73 -15.77
CA ALA A 55 -4.49 26.19 -14.70
C ALA A 55 -5.60 25.26 -15.22
N GLY A 56 -6.27 25.64 -16.32
CA GLY A 56 -7.27 24.79 -16.99
C GLY A 56 -6.69 23.48 -17.52
N ILE A 57 -5.50 23.53 -18.14
CA ILE A 57 -4.77 22.34 -18.60
C ILE A 57 -4.44 21.42 -17.42
N LEU A 58 -3.97 21.96 -16.30
CA LEU A 58 -3.67 21.18 -15.10
C LEU A 58 -4.90 20.47 -14.56
N VAL A 59 -6.04 21.17 -14.43
CA VAL A 59 -7.30 20.57 -13.98
C VAL A 59 -7.73 19.45 -14.92
N LEU A 60 -7.64 19.68 -16.23
CA LEU A 60 -7.97 18.66 -17.24
C LEU A 60 -7.07 17.44 -17.13
N LEU A 61 -5.75 17.62 -16.93
CA LEU A 61 -4.80 16.53 -16.75
C LEU A 61 -5.06 15.73 -15.48
N VAL A 62 -5.43 16.37 -14.37
CA VAL A 62 -5.80 15.68 -13.12
C VAL A 62 -7.05 14.82 -13.34
N ILE A 63 -8.09 15.39 -13.95
CA ILE A 63 -9.33 14.64 -14.25
C ILE A 63 -9.02 13.44 -15.17
N LEU A 64 -8.26 13.67 -16.24
CA LEU A 64 -7.88 12.61 -17.18
C LEU A 64 -7.07 11.50 -16.50
N LYS A 65 -6.09 11.87 -15.65
CA LYS A 65 -5.21 10.92 -14.96
C LYS A 65 -5.94 10.14 -13.87
N ASP A 66 -6.65 10.84 -12.98
CA ASP A 66 -7.21 10.25 -11.76
C ASP A 66 -8.59 9.63 -12.03
N ALA A 67 -9.50 10.38 -12.64
CA ALA A 67 -10.83 9.86 -12.96
C ALA A 67 -10.82 8.95 -14.19
N GLY A 68 -10.05 9.32 -15.22
CA GLY A 68 -9.94 8.55 -16.46
C GLY A 68 -9.07 7.30 -16.30
N PHE A 69 -7.74 7.46 -16.38
CA PHE A 69 -6.83 6.32 -16.45
C PHE A 69 -6.82 5.49 -15.16
N THR A 70 -6.68 6.14 -14.01
CA THR A 70 -6.61 5.45 -12.71
C THR A 70 -7.95 4.82 -12.34
N GLY A 71 -9.05 5.54 -12.53
CA GLY A 71 -10.40 5.03 -12.31
C GLY A 71 -10.71 3.79 -13.14
N VAL A 72 -10.51 3.85 -14.47
CA VAL A 72 -10.75 2.71 -15.37
C VAL A 72 -9.81 1.56 -15.04
N ARG A 73 -8.53 1.82 -14.79
CA ARG A 73 -7.56 0.78 -14.39
C ARG A 73 -8.02 0.04 -13.15
N ASN A 74 -8.51 0.76 -12.14
CA ASN A 74 -9.00 0.18 -10.91
C ASN A 74 -10.20 -0.73 -11.16
N LEU A 75 -11.16 -0.31 -11.99
CA LEU A 75 -12.31 -1.15 -12.38
C LEU A 75 -11.89 -2.43 -13.11
N VAL A 76 -10.91 -2.33 -14.02
CA VAL A 76 -10.37 -3.49 -14.74
C VAL A 76 -9.61 -4.42 -13.78
N SER A 77 -8.82 -3.85 -12.86
CA SER A 77 -8.08 -4.59 -11.83
C SER A 77 -9.00 -5.33 -10.86
N THR A 78 -10.06 -4.68 -10.36
CA THR A 78 -11.05 -5.36 -9.49
C THR A 78 -11.82 -6.45 -10.24
N THR A 79 -12.08 -6.25 -11.54
CA THR A 79 -12.70 -7.28 -12.38
C THR A 79 -11.78 -8.49 -12.55
N LEU A 80 -10.49 -8.26 -12.81
CA LEU A 80 -9.49 -9.32 -12.90
C LEU A 80 -9.36 -10.06 -11.56
N HIS A 81 -9.29 -9.33 -10.45
CA HIS A 81 -9.25 -9.89 -9.10
C HIS A 81 -10.45 -10.81 -8.85
N ARG A 82 -11.67 -10.34 -9.12
CA ARG A 82 -12.89 -11.15 -8.95
C ARG A 82 -12.86 -12.43 -9.78
N LYS A 83 -12.49 -12.34 -11.07
CA LYS A 83 -12.43 -13.51 -11.97
C LYS A 83 -11.36 -14.50 -11.54
N TRP A 84 -10.20 -14.01 -11.13
CA TRP A 84 -9.11 -14.87 -10.66
C TRP A 84 -9.48 -15.57 -9.36
N ARG A 85 -10.08 -14.86 -8.40
CA ARG A 85 -10.60 -15.46 -7.18
C ARG A 85 -11.60 -16.58 -7.47
N GLY A 86 -12.57 -16.36 -8.37
CA GLY A 86 -13.52 -17.40 -8.76
C GLY A 86 -12.87 -18.62 -9.43
N TRP A 87 -11.81 -18.40 -10.22
CA TRP A 87 -11.04 -19.51 -10.81
C TRP A 87 -10.28 -20.31 -9.75
N LEU A 88 -9.58 -19.66 -8.82
CA LEU A 88 -8.86 -20.34 -7.73
C LEU A 88 -9.81 -21.11 -6.83
N ASP A 89 -10.94 -20.51 -6.46
CA ASP A 89 -11.96 -21.15 -5.65
C ASP A 89 -12.43 -22.47 -6.30
N ASN A 90 -12.69 -22.46 -7.61
CA ASN A 90 -13.04 -23.66 -8.36
C ASN A 90 -11.92 -24.72 -8.36
N GLN A 91 -10.65 -24.30 -8.50
CA GLN A 91 -9.51 -25.23 -8.46
C GLN A 91 -9.34 -25.85 -7.07
N PHE A 92 -9.47 -25.07 -6.00
CA PHE A 92 -9.41 -25.56 -4.62
C PHE A 92 -10.58 -26.49 -4.32
N ASN A 93 -11.79 -26.15 -4.78
CA ASN A 93 -12.96 -26.98 -4.60
C ASN A 93 -12.79 -28.34 -5.30
N GLN A 94 -12.28 -28.37 -6.53
CA GLN A 94 -11.94 -29.61 -7.23
C GLN A 94 -10.89 -30.44 -6.48
N ALA A 95 -9.85 -29.81 -5.94
CA ALA A 95 -8.80 -30.50 -5.20
C ALA A 95 -9.27 -31.05 -3.84
N LEU A 96 -10.14 -30.30 -3.13
CA LEU A 96 -10.72 -30.72 -1.85
C LEU A 96 -11.72 -31.87 -2.01
N LEU A 97 -12.52 -31.82 -3.08
CA LEU A 97 -13.53 -32.83 -3.42
C LEU A 97 -13.00 -33.96 -4.29
N ASP A 98 -11.68 -34.08 -4.43
CA ASP A 98 -11.06 -35.18 -5.17
C ASP A 98 -11.34 -36.54 -4.49
N GLY A 99 -11.32 -37.62 -5.29
CA GLY A 99 -11.68 -38.98 -4.87
C GLY A 99 -10.80 -39.55 -3.74
N ASN A 100 -9.66 -38.92 -3.46
CA ASN A 100 -8.79 -39.25 -2.34
C ASN A 100 -9.25 -38.65 -0.99
N HIS A 101 -10.44 -38.04 -0.93
CA HIS A 101 -11.01 -37.47 0.29
C HIS A 101 -10.08 -36.43 0.95
N THR A 102 -9.42 -35.60 0.14
CA THR A 102 -8.45 -34.59 0.59
C THR A 102 -9.01 -33.68 1.69
N HIS A 103 -10.28 -33.31 1.61
CA HIS A 103 -10.99 -32.54 2.65
C HIS A 103 -10.95 -33.22 4.04
N PHE A 104 -11.10 -34.54 4.11
CA PHE A 104 -11.07 -35.29 5.35
C PHE A 104 -9.65 -35.32 5.95
N HIS A 105 -8.65 -35.59 5.11
CA HIS A 105 -7.24 -35.61 5.52
C HIS A 105 -6.73 -34.24 5.96
N ALA A 106 -7.17 -33.16 5.30
CA ALA A 106 -6.79 -31.80 5.67
C ALA A 106 -7.31 -31.44 7.08
N GLN A 107 -8.56 -31.79 7.41
CA GLN A 107 -9.19 -31.46 8.70
C GLN A 107 -8.72 -32.29 9.88
N HIS A 108 -8.29 -33.53 9.66
CA HIS A 108 -7.90 -34.43 10.75
C HIS A 108 -6.38 -34.51 10.93
N GLY A 109 -5.62 -33.87 10.03
CA GLY A 109 -4.18 -33.99 9.99
C GLY A 109 -3.77 -35.46 9.80
N SER A 110 -2.52 -35.77 10.08
CA SER A 110 -2.08 -37.16 10.14
C SER A 110 -1.30 -37.37 11.43
N ALA A 111 -1.93 -38.10 12.36
CA ALA A 111 -1.32 -38.47 13.63
C ALA A 111 -0.01 -39.26 13.43
N ALA A 112 0.13 -39.96 12.30
CA ALA A 112 1.33 -40.71 11.93
C ALA A 112 2.50 -39.83 11.44
N SER A 113 2.23 -38.63 10.90
CA SER A 113 3.27 -37.73 10.38
C SER A 113 3.50 -36.49 11.25
N GLY A 114 2.86 -36.39 12.43
CA GLY A 114 2.99 -35.26 13.35
C GLY A 114 2.43 -33.94 12.82
N ILE A 115 1.67 -33.97 11.72
CA ILE A 115 1.06 -32.78 11.12
C ILE A 115 -0.24 -32.52 11.87
N VAL A 116 -0.22 -31.49 12.72
CA VAL A 116 -1.41 -30.98 13.41
C VAL A 116 -2.37 -30.40 12.36
N ALA A 117 -3.65 -30.78 12.43
CA ALA A 117 -4.68 -30.21 11.59
C ALA A 117 -4.72 -28.67 11.78
N PRO A 118 -4.64 -27.88 10.70
CA PRO A 118 -4.80 -26.44 10.82
C PRO A 118 -6.17 -26.10 11.42
N ASP A 119 -6.21 -25.12 12.30
CA ASP A 119 -7.45 -24.52 12.76
C ASP A 119 -8.10 -23.69 11.63
N ASN A 120 -9.42 -23.75 11.51
CA ASN A 120 -10.23 -23.00 10.53
C ASN A 120 -9.68 -23.05 9.09
N ILE A 121 -9.47 -24.26 8.56
CA ILE A 121 -8.94 -24.49 7.21
C ILE A 121 -9.76 -23.74 6.15
N ASP A 122 -11.08 -23.73 6.30
CA ASP A 122 -12.01 -23.00 5.44
C ASP A 122 -11.73 -21.49 5.44
N GLN A 123 -11.55 -20.89 6.61
CA GLN A 123 -11.19 -19.47 6.76
C GLN A 123 -9.83 -19.19 6.13
N ARG A 124 -8.83 -20.02 6.45
CA ARG A 124 -7.45 -19.87 5.94
C ARG A 124 -7.40 -19.96 4.42
N ILE A 125 -8.14 -20.87 3.80
CA ILE A 125 -8.20 -20.99 2.34
C ILE A 125 -8.83 -19.73 1.73
N GLN A 126 -9.96 -19.25 2.27
CA GLN A 126 -10.61 -18.06 1.74
C GLN A 126 -9.76 -16.79 1.89
N GLU A 127 -9.13 -16.60 3.05
CA GLU A 127 -8.19 -15.51 3.32
C GLU A 127 -6.98 -15.58 2.40
N SER A 128 -6.37 -16.77 2.27
CA SER A 128 -5.20 -16.98 1.40
C SER A 128 -5.52 -16.71 -0.07
N ILE A 129 -6.66 -17.17 -0.58
CA ILE A 129 -7.07 -16.91 -1.96
C ILE A 129 -7.22 -15.40 -2.18
N LYS A 130 -7.91 -14.71 -1.27
CA LYS A 130 -8.12 -13.26 -1.34
C LYS A 130 -6.79 -12.49 -1.32
N ASP A 131 -5.92 -12.84 -0.38
CA ASP A 131 -4.65 -12.15 -0.16
C ASP A 131 -3.67 -12.42 -1.31
N MET A 132 -3.63 -13.66 -1.82
CA MET A 132 -2.79 -14.01 -2.96
C MET A 132 -3.22 -13.26 -4.23
N THR A 133 -4.51 -13.25 -4.57
CA THR A 133 -4.97 -12.56 -5.79
C THR A 133 -4.86 -11.06 -5.69
N GLY A 134 -5.27 -10.47 -4.56
CA GLY A 134 -5.17 -9.03 -4.35
C GLY A 134 -3.72 -8.57 -4.27
N GLY A 135 -2.90 -9.28 -3.50
CA GLY A 135 -1.48 -8.98 -3.30
C GLY A 135 -0.67 -9.11 -4.58
N ALA A 136 -0.86 -10.18 -5.36
CA ALA A 136 -0.13 -10.38 -6.62
C ALA A 136 -0.49 -9.31 -7.67
N ILE A 137 -1.78 -8.98 -7.84
CA ILE A 137 -2.21 -7.91 -8.76
C ILE A 137 -1.64 -6.56 -8.30
N GLY A 138 -1.75 -6.25 -7.02
CA GLY A 138 -1.25 -5.00 -6.44
C GLY A 138 0.26 -4.84 -6.62
N LEU A 139 1.02 -5.90 -6.36
CA LEU A 139 2.48 -5.91 -6.54
C LEU A 139 2.86 -5.74 -8.01
N ALA A 140 2.24 -6.49 -8.92
CA ALA A 140 2.51 -6.37 -10.35
C ALA A 140 2.21 -4.95 -10.86
N MET A 141 1.06 -4.37 -10.47
CA MET A 141 0.72 -2.99 -10.79
C MET A 141 1.70 -1.98 -10.19
N GLY A 142 2.15 -2.21 -8.94
CA GLY A 142 3.13 -1.36 -8.27
C GLY A 142 4.47 -1.36 -8.99
N VAL A 143 5.00 -2.54 -9.30
CA VAL A 143 6.28 -2.69 -10.03
C VAL A 143 6.19 -2.06 -11.42
N LEU A 144 5.12 -2.33 -12.17
CA LEU A 144 4.90 -1.70 -13.48
C LEU A 144 4.76 -0.18 -13.37
N GLY A 145 4.06 0.31 -12.35
CA GLY A 145 3.89 1.74 -12.09
C GLY A 145 5.23 2.42 -11.83
N VAL A 146 6.08 1.83 -10.99
CA VAL A 146 7.42 2.34 -10.70
C VAL A 146 8.28 2.30 -11.97
N ALA A 147 8.33 1.17 -12.68
CA ALA A 147 9.15 1.02 -13.89
C ALA A 147 8.77 2.03 -14.99
N THR A 148 7.48 2.17 -15.27
CA THR A 148 6.98 3.14 -16.27
C THR A 148 7.23 4.58 -15.83
N SER A 149 7.09 4.88 -14.53
CA SER A 149 7.41 6.20 -13.99
C SER A 149 8.87 6.55 -14.13
N LEU A 150 9.78 5.64 -13.80
CA LEU A 150 11.22 5.86 -13.98
C LEU A 150 11.55 6.08 -15.46
N TYR A 151 10.94 5.30 -16.35
CA TYR A 151 11.15 5.43 -17.78
C TYR A 151 10.71 6.81 -18.31
N PHE A 152 9.45 7.22 -18.08
CA PHE A 152 8.94 8.48 -18.62
C PHE A 152 9.54 9.72 -17.96
N ILE A 153 9.80 9.68 -16.64
CA ILE A 153 10.50 10.77 -15.95
C ILE A 153 11.95 10.86 -16.46
N GLY A 154 12.63 9.73 -16.60
CA GLY A 154 13.99 9.68 -17.11
C GLY A 154 14.11 10.22 -18.54
N GLU A 155 13.22 9.79 -19.44
CA GLU A 155 13.11 10.30 -20.80
C GLU A 155 12.94 11.83 -20.81
N ASN A 156 12.01 12.35 -20.01
CA ASN A 156 11.71 13.79 -19.96
C ASN A 156 12.86 14.61 -19.35
N LEU A 157 13.51 14.11 -18.29
CA LEU A 157 14.67 14.76 -17.67
C LEU A 157 15.86 14.84 -18.62
N ILE A 158 16.14 13.77 -19.36
CA ILE A 158 17.22 13.75 -20.36
C ILE A 158 16.89 14.71 -21.51
N GLY A 159 15.65 14.69 -22.00
CA GLY A 159 15.22 15.58 -23.10
C GLY A 159 15.18 17.07 -22.74
N SER A 160 14.94 17.40 -21.46
CA SER A 160 14.84 18.78 -20.96
C SER A 160 16.12 19.26 -20.26
N SER A 161 17.21 18.49 -20.33
CA SER A 161 18.43 18.79 -19.58
C SER A 161 19.15 20.00 -20.15
N VAL A 162 19.60 20.87 -19.25
CA VAL A 162 20.44 22.04 -19.55
C VAL A 162 21.77 21.95 -18.84
N GLU A 163 22.75 22.68 -19.37
CA GLU A 163 24.06 22.88 -18.74
C GLU A 163 23.91 23.58 -17.38
N VAL A 164 24.68 23.12 -16.40
CA VAL A 164 24.68 23.66 -15.04
C VAL A 164 26.01 24.34 -14.77
N LYS A 165 25.96 25.62 -14.37
CA LYS A 165 27.15 26.38 -13.98
C LYS A 165 27.89 25.65 -12.85
N GLY A 166 29.18 25.35 -13.06
CA GLY A 166 30.03 24.60 -12.13
C GLY A 166 30.13 23.09 -12.39
N LEU A 167 29.29 22.51 -13.25
CA LEU A 167 29.41 21.13 -13.77
C LEU A 167 29.46 21.15 -15.32
N GLU A 168 30.22 22.08 -15.88
CA GLU A 168 30.35 22.29 -17.32
C GLU A 168 30.92 21.04 -18.03
N PHE A 169 31.69 20.20 -17.32
CA PHE A 169 32.20 18.92 -17.84
C PHE A 169 31.10 17.90 -18.18
N LEU A 170 29.88 18.08 -17.66
CA LEU A 170 28.73 17.23 -17.99
C LEU A 170 27.96 17.70 -19.23
N GLY A 171 28.32 18.87 -19.79
CA GLY A 171 27.65 19.47 -20.95
C GLY A 171 26.13 19.56 -20.76
N GLY A 172 25.38 19.36 -21.85
CA GLY A 172 23.91 19.41 -21.87
C GLY A 172 23.20 18.46 -20.90
N TYR A 173 23.90 17.48 -20.31
CA TYR A 173 23.32 16.52 -19.35
C TYR A 173 23.46 16.94 -17.88
N GLY A 174 24.02 18.11 -17.58
CA GLY A 174 24.32 18.54 -16.21
C GLY A 174 23.11 18.46 -15.27
N THR A 175 21.95 18.94 -15.71
CA THR A 175 20.73 18.93 -14.90
C THR A 175 20.18 17.52 -14.68
N ALA A 176 20.18 16.67 -15.72
CA ALA A 176 19.72 15.29 -15.62
C ALA A 176 20.57 14.46 -14.64
N VAL A 177 21.91 14.59 -14.71
CA VAL A 177 22.82 13.87 -13.81
C VAL A 177 22.62 14.28 -12.35
N LEU A 178 22.48 15.58 -12.08
CA LEU A 178 22.21 16.06 -10.72
C LEU A 178 20.85 15.57 -10.20
N ALA A 179 19.81 15.59 -11.05
CA ALA A 179 18.50 15.08 -10.69
C ALA A 179 18.54 13.58 -10.37
N PHE A 180 19.22 12.78 -11.19
CA PHE A 180 19.38 11.34 -10.94
C PHE A 180 20.19 11.07 -9.67
N LEU A 181 21.26 11.82 -9.40
CA LEU A 181 22.03 11.69 -8.15
C LEU A 181 21.18 12.05 -6.93
N ALA A 182 20.41 13.14 -7.00
CA ALA A 182 19.49 13.53 -5.93
C ALA A 182 18.46 12.43 -5.66
N VAL A 183 17.84 11.87 -6.70
CA VAL A 183 16.89 10.75 -6.58
C VAL A 183 17.58 9.50 -6.01
N ALA A 184 18.78 9.17 -6.49
CA ALA A 184 19.53 7.99 -6.05
C ALA A 184 19.92 8.04 -4.56
N ILE A 185 20.07 9.23 -3.97
CA ILE A 185 20.33 9.41 -2.53
C ILE A 185 19.02 9.51 -1.75
N TYR A 186 18.08 10.33 -2.24
CA TYR A 186 16.83 10.63 -1.54
C TYR A 186 15.93 9.40 -1.40
N VAL A 187 15.79 8.58 -2.45
CA VAL A 187 14.86 7.44 -2.44
C VAL A 187 15.29 6.36 -1.44
N PRO A 188 16.56 5.88 -1.43
CA PRO A 188 17.00 4.90 -0.44
C PRO A 188 16.94 5.42 1.00
N LEU A 189 17.27 6.70 1.21
CA LEU A 189 17.23 7.31 2.54
C LEU A 189 15.80 7.33 3.09
N ASN A 190 14.83 7.80 2.30
CA ASN A 190 13.42 7.77 2.71
C ASN A 190 12.89 6.35 2.90
N THR A 191 13.27 5.42 2.02
CA THR A 191 12.88 4.01 2.13
C THR A 191 13.40 3.40 3.43
N TRP A 192 14.65 3.69 3.79
CA TRP A 192 15.24 3.22 5.04
C TRP A 192 14.51 3.76 6.27
N ILE A 193 14.18 5.05 6.29
CA ILE A 193 13.40 5.68 7.36
C ILE A 193 12.02 5.02 7.46
N ALA A 194 11.30 4.89 6.34
CA ALA A 194 9.97 4.30 6.28
C ALA A 194 9.96 2.85 6.76
N VAL A 195 10.92 2.01 6.33
CA VAL A 195 11.04 0.62 6.79
C VAL A 195 11.32 0.54 8.29
N LYS A 196 12.15 1.44 8.81
CA LYS A 196 12.46 1.49 10.25
C LYS A 196 11.24 1.87 11.08
N LEU A 197 10.48 2.88 10.64
CA LEU A 197 9.23 3.31 11.26
C LEU A 197 8.15 2.23 11.16
N GLY A 198 7.98 1.61 9.99
CA GLY A 198 7.02 0.52 9.79
C GLY A 198 7.27 -0.66 10.74
N ARG A 199 8.53 -1.12 10.86
CA ARG A 199 8.89 -2.18 11.82
C ARG A 199 8.67 -1.77 13.28
N LEU A 200 8.83 -0.50 13.61
CA LEU A 200 8.55 0.01 14.96
C LEU A 200 7.04 -0.03 15.25
N LEU A 201 6.23 0.49 14.33
CA LEU A 201 4.77 0.49 14.41
C LEU A 201 4.21 -0.94 14.48
N GLU A 202 4.71 -1.85 13.66
CA GLU A 202 4.32 -3.26 13.68
C GLU A 202 4.58 -3.89 15.06
N ARG A 203 5.78 -3.68 15.62
CA ARG A 203 6.11 -4.19 16.96
C ARG A 203 5.22 -3.60 18.05
N LEU A 204 4.88 -2.31 17.97
CA LEU A 204 3.98 -1.66 18.92
C LEU A 204 2.55 -2.19 18.77
N ASN A 205 2.08 -2.40 17.55
CA ASN A 205 0.76 -2.95 17.26
C ASN A 205 0.62 -4.39 17.77
N VAL A 206 1.63 -5.24 17.54
CA VAL A 206 1.64 -6.61 18.09
C VAL A 206 1.62 -6.59 19.61
N ARG A 207 2.39 -5.69 20.25
CA ARG A 207 2.35 -5.54 21.72
C ARG A 207 0.98 -5.05 22.21
N MET A 208 0.34 -4.15 21.47
CA MET A 208 -1.02 -3.69 21.80
C MET A 208 -2.01 -4.85 21.74
N GLN A 209 -2.03 -5.60 20.64
CA GLN A 209 -2.89 -6.76 20.47
C GLN A 209 -2.67 -7.83 21.55
N GLN A 210 -1.42 -8.05 21.95
CA GLN A 210 -1.09 -8.96 23.06
C GLN A 210 -1.59 -8.44 24.41
N ALA A 211 -1.43 -7.15 24.70
CA ALA A 211 -1.89 -6.53 25.95
C ALA A 211 -3.43 -6.54 26.04
N GLU A 212 -4.13 -6.12 24.99
CA GLU A 212 -5.59 -6.18 24.88
C GLU A 212 -6.09 -7.63 24.94
N GLY A 213 -5.41 -8.55 24.24
CA GLY A 213 -5.72 -9.97 24.25
C GLY A 213 -5.61 -10.59 25.64
N SER A 214 -4.57 -10.23 26.39
CA SER A 214 -4.37 -10.70 27.78
C SER A 214 -5.46 -10.18 28.70
N TYR A 215 -5.79 -8.89 28.60
CA TYR A 215 -6.89 -8.27 29.36
C TYR A 215 -8.25 -8.93 29.06
N ARG A 216 -8.56 -9.14 27.77
CA ARG A 216 -9.80 -9.80 27.34
C ARG A 216 -9.89 -11.26 27.79
N SER A 217 -8.79 -12.01 27.66
CA SER A 217 -8.73 -13.43 28.07
C SER A 217 -9.00 -13.58 29.56
N GLU A 218 -8.42 -12.70 30.37
CA GLU A 218 -8.61 -12.69 31.80
C GLU A 218 -10.03 -12.28 32.20
N LEU A 219 -10.62 -11.28 31.53
CA LEU A 219 -12.02 -10.91 31.73
C LEU A 219 -12.97 -12.09 31.43
N ILE A 220 -12.71 -12.84 30.35
CA ILE A 220 -13.48 -14.06 30.02
C ILE A 220 -13.31 -15.11 31.11
N THR A 221 -12.09 -15.28 31.63
CA THR A 221 -11.78 -16.25 32.69
C THR A 221 -12.48 -15.88 34.00
N PHE A 222 -12.45 -14.61 34.38
CA PHE A 222 -13.20 -14.05 35.49
C PHE A 222 -14.70 -14.34 35.37
N LEU A 223 -15.32 -14.01 34.24
CA LEU A 223 -16.75 -14.22 34.03
C LEU A 223 -17.12 -15.72 34.15
N ARG A 224 -16.27 -16.60 33.63
CA ARG A 224 -16.44 -18.06 33.75
C ARG A 224 -16.29 -18.56 35.19
N ARG A 225 -15.48 -17.90 36.01
CA ARG A 225 -15.21 -18.25 37.43
C ARG A 225 -15.94 -17.34 38.43
N SER A 226 -16.91 -16.56 37.96
CA SER A 226 -17.60 -15.51 38.74
C SER A 226 -18.17 -16.01 40.07
N PHE A 227 -18.76 -17.22 40.08
CA PHE A 227 -19.26 -17.84 41.30
C PHE A 227 -18.14 -18.10 42.34
N HIS A 228 -16.98 -18.59 41.91
CA HIS A 228 -15.87 -18.87 42.82
C HIS A 228 -15.29 -17.58 43.40
N VAL A 229 -15.18 -16.53 42.57
CA VAL A 229 -14.70 -15.22 43.02
C VAL A 229 -15.66 -14.63 44.05
N ALA A 230 -16.97 -14.68 43.81
CA ALA A 230 -17.98 -14.21 44.75
C ALA A 230 -18.01 -15.04 46.05
N ALA A 231 -17.90 -16.38 45.94
CA ALA A 231 -17.88 -17.27 47.10
C ALA A 231 -16.64 -17.04 48.00
N SER A 232 -15.51 -16.65 47.40
CA SER A 232 -14.26 -16.38 48.11
C SER A 232 -14.05 -14.92 48.52
N HIS A 233 -14.97 -14.01 48.20
CA HIS A 233 -14.78 -12.55 48.32
C HIS A 233 -13.48 -12.06 47.64
N GLY A 234 -13.21 -12.57 46.42
CA GLY A 234 -11.97 -12.34 45.67
C GLY A 234 -11.95 -11.08 44.78
N GLU A 235 -12.93 -10.19 44.91
CA GLU A 235 -13.14 -9.06 44.01
C GLU A 235 -11.97 -8.07 44.01
N ASP A 236 -11.38 -7.79 45.17
CA ASP A 236 -10.24 -6.86 45.29
C ASP A 236 -8.99 -7.40 44.58
N VAL A 237 -8.75 -8.72 44.66
CA VAL A 237 -7.65 -9.37 43.94
C VAL A 237 -7.87 -9.25 42.44
N GLN A 238 -9.10 -9.53 41.97
CA GLN A 238 -9.43 -9.43 40.55
C GLN A 238 -9.28 -7.99 40.04
N LYS A 239 -9.70 -6.99 40.82
CA LYS A 239 -9.54 -5.57 40.50
C LYS A 239 -8.06 -5.20 40.34
N SER A 240 -7.22 -5.57 41.31
CA SER A 240 -5.78 -5.28 41.26
C SER A 240 -5.09 -5.89 40.03
N MET A 241 -5.55 -7.08 39.63
CA MET A 241 -5.01 -7.79 38.48
C MET A 241 -5.46 -7.10 37.17
N HIS A 242 -6.72 -6.69 37.05
CA HIS A 242 -7.19 -5.92 35.89
C HIS A 242 -6.47 -4.57 35.76
N ASP A 243 -6.27 -3.85 36.88
CA ASP A 243 -5.53 -2.58 36.90
C ASP A 243 -4.10 -2.79 36.38
N ARG A 244 -3.43 -3.86 36.82
CA ARG A 244 -2.08 -4.22 36.35
C ARG A 244 -2.04 -4.50 34.85
N LEU A 245 -2.99 -5.27 34.32
CA LEU A 245 -3.06 -5.55 32.88
C LEU A 245 -3.35 -4.28 32.06
N TYR A 246 -4.18 -3.38 32.60
CA TYR A 246 -4.49 -2.12 31.93
C TYR A 246 -3.28 -1.18 31.85
N VAL A 247 -2.38 -1.20 32.84
CA VAL A 247 -1.12 -0.44 32.79
C VAL A 247 -0.28 -0.81 31.56
N ASP A 248 -0.29 -2.08 31.14
CA ASP A 248 0.45 -2.51 29.95
C ASP A 248 -0.19 -2.01 28.64
N ILE A 249 -1.52 -1.90 28.60
CA ILE A 249 -2.26 -1.25 27.51
C ILE A 249 -1.91 0.25 27.47
N ASP A 250 -2.04 0.95 28.60
CA ASP A 250 -1.79 2.39 28.70
C ASP A 250 -0.36 2.77 28.28
N LYS A 251 0.65 2.05 28.79
CA LYS A 251 2.07 2.25 28.40
C LYS A 251 2.33 1.98 26.92
N THR A 252 1.61 1.04 26.32
CA THR A 252 1.76 0.70 24.90
C THR A 252 1.06 1.75 24.04
N TRP A 253 -0.10 2.23 24.48
CA TRP A 253 -0.85 3.31 23.83
C TRP A 253 -0.07 4.61 23.86
N GLY A 254 0.50 5.00 25.01
CA GLY A 254 1.34 6.20 25.10
C GLY A 254 2.52 6.17 24.12
N ARG A 255 3.17 5.02 23.96
CA ARG A 255 4.24 4.83 22.97
C ARG A 255 3.72 4.92 21.53
N LEU A 256 2.54 4.37 21.25
CA LEU A 256 1.93 4.45 19.92
C LEU A 256 1.57 5.90 19.56
N ASN A 257 1.00 6.67 20.50
CA ASN A 257 0.65 8.06 20.28
C ASN A 257 1.88 8.92 19.96
N ILE A 258 2.97 8.77 20.71
CA ILE A 258 4.22 9.50 20.45
C ILE A 258 4.74 9.23 19.03
N VAL A 259 4.69 7.98 18.58
CA VAL A 259 5.16 7.60 17.23
C VAL A 259 4.21 8.11 16.15
N ASN A 260 2.89 8.18 16.39
CA ASN A 260 1.93 8.71 15.41
C ASN A 260 1.95 10.24 15.31
N THR A 261 2.40 10.95 16.35
CA THR A 261 2.50 12.42 16.36
C THR A 261 3.86 12.96 15.90
N SER A 262 4.86 12.09 15.68
CA SER A 262 6.21 12.45 15.24
C SER A 262 6.40 12.23 13.75
#